data_AF-A0AB74N153-F1
#
_entry.id   AF-A0AB74N153-F1
#
_cell.length_a   1.000
_cell.length_b   1.000
_cell.length_c   1.000
_cell.angle_alpha   90.00
_cell.angle_beta   90.00
_cell.angle_gamma   90.00
#
_symmetry.space_group_name_H-M   'P 1'
#
loop_
_entity.id
_entity.type
_entity.pdbx_description
1 polymer ?
#
loop_
_entity_poly.entity_id
_entity_poly.type
_entity_poly.pdbx_seq_one_letter_code
_entity_poly.pdbx_strand_id
1 'polypeptide(L)'
;MAGLKKDKWEKTKSDLTQYILESYPTLFSENDKNVLIKYLEEGYQQGYTYETPIMQYAVAKKSAVTNNIDFSQLEQQFTQKLSSPAERALALFNFFNLK
;
A
#
# COMPACT_ATOMS: atom_id res chain seq x y z
N MET A 1 20.73 1.57 -5.99
CA MET A 1 19.26 1.65 -6.14
C MET A 1 18.80 2.93 -5.46
N ALA A 2 18.39 3.94 -6.21
CA ALA A 2 18.01 5.23 -5.66
C ALA A 2 16.59 5.16 -5.12
N GLY A 3 16.44 5.01 -3.80
CA GLY A 3 15.15 5.21 -3.13
C GLY A 3 14.63 6.63 -3.37
N LEU A 4 13.30 6.80 -3.31
CA LEU A 4 12.66 8.11 -3.39
C LEU A 4 13.32 9.09 -2.40
N LYS A 5 13.85 10.21 -2.91
CA LYS A 5 14.32 11.31 -2.04
C LYS A 5 13.11 11.89 -1.29
N LYS A 6 13.30 12.32 -0.04
CA LYS A 6 12.23 12.77 0.87
C LYS A 6 11.29 13.83 0.24
N ASP A 7 11.83 14.80 -0.49
CA ASP A 7 11.03 15.81 -1.22
C ASP A 7 10.18 15.22 -2.36
N LYS A 8 10.70 14.21 -3.06
CA LYS A 8 9.91 13.47 -4.06
C LYS A 8 8.81 12.64 -3.40
N TRP A 9 9.10 12.07 -2.23
CA TRP A 9 8.15 11.24 -1.50
C TRP A 9 6.90 12.02 -1.07
N GLU A 10 7.03 13.26 -0.57
CA GLU A 10 5.84 14.04 -0.18
C GLU A 10 4.91 14.36 -1.35
N LYS A 11 5.49 14.66 -2.51
CA LYS A 11 4.73 14.87 -3.75
C LYS A 11 4.05 13.56 -4.18
N THR A 12 4.83 12.49 -4.34
CA THR A 12 4.33 11.14 -4.67
C THR A 12 3.22 10.69 -3.71
N LYS A 13 3.36 10.92 -2.41
CA LYS A 13 2.35 10.57 -1.40
C LYS A 13 1.04 11.29 -1.66
N SER A 14 1.09 12.57 -2.03
CA SER A 14 -0.10 13.37 -2.35
C SER A 14 -0.76 12.89 -3.64
N ASP A 15 0.02 12.66 -4.71
CA ASP A 15 -0.45 12.11 -5.98
C ASP A 15 -1.09 10.73 -5.79
N LEU A 16 -0.44 9.82 -5.06
CA LEU A 16 -0.96 8.48 -4.75
C LEU A 16 -2.23 8.52 -3.89
N THR A 17 -2.28 9.42 -2.90
CA THR A 17 -3.46 9.58 -2.06
C THR A 17 -4.67 9.97 -2.91
N GLN A 18 -4.50 10.95 -3.80
CA GLN A 18 -5.57 11.37 -4.69
C GLN A 18 -5.96 10.25 -5.66
N TYR A 19 -4.98 9.63 -6.32
CA TYR A 19 -5.21 8.53 -7.25
C TYR A 19 -5.98 7.36 -6.61
N ILE A 20 -5.65 6.97 -5.38
CA ILE A 20 -6.31 5.87 -4.68
C ILE A 20 -7.74 6.24 -4.28
N LEU A 21 -7.99 7.49 -3.86
CA LEU A 21 -9.35 7.95 -3.56
C LEU A 21 -10.24 7.94 -4.82
N GLU A 22 -9.68 8.29 -5.98
CA GLU A 22 -10.39 8.26 -7.26
C GLU A 22 -10.57 6.84 -7.81
N SER A 23 -9.55 5.98 -7.66
CA SER A 23 -9.53 4.62 -8.23
C SER A 23 -10.22 3.57 -7.35
N TYR A 24 -10.18 3.76 -6.02
CA TYR A 24 -10.74 2.83 -5.03
C TYR A 24 -11.73 3.53 -4.08
N PRO A 25 -12.78 4.22 -4.60
CA PRO A 25 -13.74 4.96 -3.77
C PRO A 25 -14.56 4.04 -2.85
N THR A 26 -14.64 2.74 -3.15
CA THR A 26 -15.29 1.72 -2.32
C THR A 26 -14.47 1.32 -1.10
N LEU A 27 -13.14 1.55 -1.13
CA LEU A 27 -12.23 1.21 -0.04
C LEU A 27 -11.83 2.43 0.78
N PHE A 28 -11.63 3.57 0.14
CA PHE A 28 -11.24 4.81 0.80
C PHE A 28 -12.22 5.92 0.45
N SER A 29 -12.76 6.56 1.48
CA SER A 29 -13.48 7.84 1.35
C SER A 29 -12.58 9.01 1.72
N GLU A 30 -13.00 10.26 1.47
CA GLU A 30 -12.26 11.44 1.92
C GLU A 30 -11.99 11.43 3.43
N ASN A 31 -12.90 10.88 4.24
CA ASN A 31 -12.70 10.69 5.67
C ASN A 31 -11.55 9.73 6.02
N ASP A 32 -11.25 8.78 5.13
CA ASP A 32 -10.14 7.83 5.30
C ASP A 32 -8.81 8.38 4.78
N LYS A 33 -8.75 9.62 4.28
CA LYS A 33 -7.53 10.20 3.70
C LYS A 33 -6.34 10.14 4.66
N ASN A 34 -6.54 10.43 5.93
CA ASN A 34 -5.48 10.33 6.95
C ASN A 34 -5.01 8.88 7.17
N VAL A 35 -5.94 7.92 7.11
CA VAL A 35 -5.63 6.49 7.23
C VAL A 35 -4.85 6.00 6.00
N LEU A 36 -5.27 6.43 4.80
CA LEU A 36 -4.59 6.14 3.54
C LEU A 36 -3.14 6.68 3.56
N ILE A 37 -2.96 7.94 3.94
CA ILE A 37 -1.63 8.57 4.06
C ILE A 37 -0.75 7.75 5.01
N LYS A 38 -1.28 7.34 6.16
CA LYS A 38 -0.57 6.49 7.13
C LYS A 38 -0.15 5.16 6.49
N TYR A 39 -1.03 4.50 5.75
CA TYR A 39 -0.70 3.23 5.10
C TYR A 39 0.35 3.36 4.00
N LEU A 40 0.32 4.47 3.24
CA LEU A 40 1.36 4.78 2.26
C LEU A 40 2.72 5.01 2.95
N GLU A 41 2.75 5.72 4.07
CA GLU A 41 3.97 5.94 4.85
C GLU A 41 4.52 4.65 5.46
N GLU A 42 3.65 3.78 5.97
CA GLU A 42 4.03 2.45 6.44
C GLU A 42 4.65 1.62 5.30
N GLY A 43 4.05 1.63 4.11
CA GLY A 43 4.63 0.95 2.95
C GLY A 43 6.02 1.48 2.60
N TYR A 44 6.18 2.80 2.58
CA TYR A 44 7.49 3.41 2.35
C TYR A 44 8.52 3.00 3.42
N GLN A 45 8.12 2.95 4.70
CA GLN A 45 8.98 2.51 5.80
C GLN A 45 9.35 1.02 5.74
N GLN A 46 8.48 0.17 5.20
CA GLN A 46 8.76 -1.26 4.97
C GLN A 46 9.77 -1.51 3.85
N GLY A 47 10.26 -0.45 3.19
CA GLY A 47 11.26 -0.54 2.13
C GLY A 47 10.67 -0.73 0.73
N TYR A 48 9.35 -0.56 0.56
CA TYR A 48 8.76 -0.39 -0.76
C TYR A 48 9.22 0.98 -1.31
N THR A 49 10.09 0.98 -2.31
CA THR A 49 10.75 2.20 -2.83
C THR A 49 10.09 2.77 -4.08
N TYR A 50 9.04 2.13 -4.59
CA TYR A 50 8.35 2.52 -5.82
C TYR A 50 6.87 2.81 -5.55
N GLU A 51 6.28 3.67 -6.37
CA GLU A 51 4.92 4.19 -6.20
C GLU A 51 3.87 3.07 -6.24
N THR A 52 3.99 2.17 -7.22
CA THR A 52 3.09 1.03 -7.41
C THR A 52 3.06 0.08 -6.20
N PRO A 53 4.18 -0.46 -5.68
CA PRO A 53 4.13 -1.34 -4.53
C PRO A 53 3.68 -0.65 -3.24
N ILE A 54 3.98 0.65 -3.07
CA ILE A 54 3.47 1.39 -1.90
C ILE A 54 1.94 1.55 -1.99
N MET A 55 1.42 1.88 -3.16
CA MET A 55 -0.02 1.92 -3.44
C MET A 55 -0.67 0.56 -3.18
N GLN A 56 -0.14 -0.50 -3.78
CA GLN A 56 -0.63 -1.87 -3.64
C GLN A 56 -0.69 -2.31 -2.17
N TYR A 57 0.36 -2.01 -1.40
CA TYR A 57 0.40 -2.26 0.03
C TYR A 57 -0.72 -1.53 0.78
N ALA A 58 -0.91 -0.23 0.52
CA ALA A 58 -1.92 0.56 1.22
C ALA A 58 -3.36 0.08 0.92
N VAL A 59 -3.66 -0.23 -0.34
CA VAL A 59 -4.98 -0.73 -0.75
C VAL A 59 -5.24 -2.13 -0.21
N ALA A 60 -4.24 -3.02 -0.25
CA ALA A 60 -4.34 -4.35 0.35
C ALA A 60 -4.58 -4.28 1.85
N LYS A 61 -3.90 -3.37 2.57
CA LYS A 61 -4.07 -3.18 4.01
C LYS A 61 -5.47 -2.72 4.39
N LYS A 62 -6.01 -1.72 3.68
CA LYS A 62 -7.39 -1.29 3.91
C LYS A 62 -8.39 -2.40 3.61
N SER A 63 -8.16 -3.15 2.54
CA SER A 63 -8.99 -4.30 2.20
C SER A 63 -8.95 -5.38 3.29
N ALA A 64 -7.78 -5.66 3.86
CA ALA A 64 -7.63 -6.58 4.98
C ALA A 64 -8.45 -6.12 6.20
N VAL A 65 -8.34 -4.85 6.58
CA VAL A 65 -9.11 -4.28 7.69
C VAL A 65 -10.61 -4.39 7.44
N THR A 66 -11.08 -4.07 6.23
CA THR A 66 -12.50 -4.18 5.84
C THR A 66 -13.00 -5.62 5.87
N ASN A 67 -12.16 -6.59 5.49
CA ASN A 67 -12.51 -8.02 5.48
C ASN A 67 -12.19 -8.75 6.79
N ASN A 68 -11.81 -8.03 7.86
CA ASN A 68 -11.41 -8.59 9.16
C ASN A 68 -10.25 -9.61 9.07
N ILE A 69 -9.33 -9.40 8.13
CA ILE A 69 -8.14 -10.24 7.92
C ILE A 69 -6.96 -9.64 8.66
N ASP A 70 -6.21 -10.48 9.37
CA ASP A 70 -4.96 -10.08 10.03
C ASP A 70 -3.87 -9.79 8.99
N PHE A 71 -3.74 -8.51 8.62
CA PHE A 71 -2.81 -8.07 7.59
C PHE A 71 -1.36 -8.38 7.95
N SER A 72 -0.98 -8.25 9.23
CA SER A 72 0.38 -8.53 9.69
C SER A 72 0.75 -9.99 9.49
N GLN A 73 -0.16 -10.90 9.79
CA GLN A 73 0.04 -12.34 9.55
C GLN A 73 0.15 -12.64 8.05
N LEU A 74 -0.71 -12.04 7.23
CA LEU A 74 -0.68 -12.20 5.78
C LEU A 74 0.63 -11.68 5.16
N GLU A 75 1.07 -10.47 5.55
CA GLU A 75 2.32 -9.88 5.11
C GLU A 75 3.53 -10.73 5.50
N GLN A 76 3.54 -11.30 6.72
CA GLN A 76 4.61 -12.21 7.13
C GLN A 76 4.68 -13.46 6.26
N GLN A 77 3.54 -14.05 5.88
CA GLN A 77 3.53 -15.22 4.99
C GLN A 77 4.12 -14.91 3.62
N PHE A 78 3.80 -13.75 3.04
CA PHE A 78 4.39 -13.32 1.77
C PHE A 78 5.86 -12.93 1.93
N THR A 79 6.25 -12.34 3.05
CA THR A 79 7.65 -11.99 3.35
C THR A 79 8.55 -13.23 3.44
N GLN A 80 8.04 -14.34 3.96
CA GLN A 80 8.75 -15.62 4.01
C GLN A 80 8.88 -16.29 2.64
N LYS A 81 7.91 -16.07 1.74
CA LYS A 81 7.86 -16.73 0.41
C LYS A 81 8.52 -15.92 -0.70
N LEU A 82 8.47 -14.60 -0.61
CA LEU A 82 8.90 -13.68 -1.65
C LEU A 82 10.01 -12.80 -1.09
N SER A 83 11.14 -12.68 -1.80
CA SER A 83 12.26 -11.85 -1.37
C SER A 83 12.13 -10.39 -1.82
N SER A 84 11.46 -10.15 -2.95
CA SER A 84 11.29 -8.80 -3.50
C SER A 84 10.11 -8.06 -2.86
N PRO A 85 10.31 -6.82 -2.36
CA PRO A 85 9.21 -5.98 -1.89
C PRO A 85 8.14 -5.77 -2.98
N ALA A 86 8.53 -5.58 -4.23
CA ALA A 86 7.55 -5.40 -5.31
C ALA A 86 6.64 -6.62 -5.50
N GLU A 87 7.21 -7.84 -5.42
CA GLU A 87 6.44 -9.08 -5.52
C GLU A 87 5.53 -9.29 -4.31
N ARG A 88 5.99 -8.92 -3.10
CA ARG A 88 5.17 -8.97 -1.88
C ARG A 88 3.94 -8.08 -1.98
N ALA A 89 4.14 -6.82 -2.38
CA ALA A 89 3.03 -5.86 -2.53
C ALA A 89 2.03 -6.32 -3.59
N LEU A 90 2.51 -6.84 -4.73
CA LEU A 90 1.64 -7.39 -5.78
C LEU A 90 0.86 -8.62 -5.29
N ALA A 91 1.50 -9.53 -4.56
CA ALA A 91 0.83 -10.72 -4.02
C ALA A 91 -0.23 -10.35 -2.97
N LEU A 92 0.07 -9.40 -2.08
CA LEU A 92 -0.89 -8.83 -1.13
C LEU A 92 -2.08 -8.21 -1.85
N PHE A 93 -1.83 -7.43 -2.90
CA PHE A 93 -2.89 -6.79 -3.68
C PHE A 93 -3.77 -7.81 -4.41
N ASN A 94 -3.17 -8.80 -5.05
CA ASN A 94 -3.88 -9.88 -5.75
C ASN A 94 -4.70 -10.76 -4.81
N PHE A 95 -4.27 -10.94 -3.55
CA PHE A 95 -4.99 -11.72 -2.56
C PHE A 95 -6.42 -11.20 -2.34
N PHE A 96 -6.61 -9.88 -2.39
CA PHE A 96 -7.91 -9.24 -2.22
C PHE A 96 -8.71 -9.12 -3.52
N ASN A 97 -8.23 -9.69 -4.64
CA ASN A 97 -8.85 -9.58 -5.97
C ASN A 97 -9.20 -8.14 -6.37
N LEU A 98 -8.33 -7.21 -5.99
CA LEU A 98 -8.46 -5.80 -6.34
C LEU A 98 -8.12 -5.66 -7.82
N LYS A 99 -9.09 -5.22 -8.63
CA LYS A 99 -8.95 -5.01 -10.08
C LYS A 99 -8.86 -3.53 -10.39
#